data_AF-A0A7S0UGD4-F1
#
_entry.id   AF-A0A7S0UGD4-F1
#
_cell.length_a   1.000
_cell.length_b   1.000
_cell.length_c   1.000
_cell.angle_alpha   90.00
_cell.angle_beta   90.00
_cell.angle_gamma   90.00
#
_symmetry.space_group_name_H-M   'P 1'
#
loop_
_entity.id
_entity.type
_entity.pdbx_description
1 polymer ?
#
loop_
_entity_poly.entity_id
_entity_poly.type
_entity_poly.pdbx_seq_one_letter_code
_entity_poly.pdbx_strand_id
1 'polypeptide(L)'
;KDVFLFQRLDAERRGQMLHLKAVVFLRPTRENVEMLAKELKEPMFGEYHLFFSNVLSNDSVRMLAQADEFELVKQIHECYADFYALMPHTFTLSIAPNSTLTTPLADRVRDGLFALLLALKKKPAIRYQ
;
A
#
# COMPACT_ATOMS: atom_id res chain seq x y z
N LYS A 1 -21.79 -6.03 0.75
CA LYS A 1 -20.35 -5.67 0.82
C LYS A 1 -19.63 -6.97 0.52
N ASP A 2 -19.34 -7.20 -0.76
CA ASP A 2 -19.16 -8.57 -1.25
C ASP A 2 -17.72 -8.71 -1.76
N VAL A 3 -16.83 -9.20 -0.89
CA VAL A 3 -15.45 -9.54 -1.22
C VAL A 3 -15.33 -11.06 -1.14
N PHE A 4 -15.11 -11.70 -2.29
CA PHE A 4 -15.16 -13.16 -2.40
C PHE A 4 -13.78 -13.82 -2.45
N LEU A 5 -12.75 -13.08 -2.87
CA LEU A 5 -11.39 -13.58 -3.07
C LEU A 5 -10.37 -12.66 -2.41
N PHE A 6 -9.38 -13.25 -1.77
CA PHE A 6 -8.17 -12.58 -1.29
C PHE A 6 -6.96 -13.21 -1.96
N GLN A 7 -6.10 -12.37 -2.53
CA GLN A 7 -4.90 -12.80 -3.23
C GLN A 7 -3.77 -11.81 -2.99
N ARG A 8 -2.55 -12.33 -2.89
CA ARG A 8 -1.35 -11.48 -2.89
C ARG A 8 -0.96 -11.14 -4.32
N LEU A 9 -0.40 -9.96 -4.52
CA LEU A 9 0.02 -9.49 -5.84
C LEU A 9 1.13 -10.35 -6.49
N ASP A 10 1.93 -11.04 -5.67
CA ASP A 10 3.01 -11.94 -6.10
C ASP A 10 2.56 -13.40 -6.26
N ALA A 11 1.27 -13.70 -6.09
CA ALA A 11 0.76 -15.06 -6.28
C ALA A 11 0.69 -15.44 -7.76
N GLU A 12 0.81 -16.76 -8.04
CA GLU A 12 0.66 -17.28 -9.40
C GLU A 12 -0.71 -16.92 -10.01
N ARG A 13 -0.69 -16.58 -11.31
CA ARG A 13 -1.88 -16.16 -12.05
C ARG A 13 -2.80 -17.36 -12.29
N ARG A 14 -4.05 -17.26 -11.83
CA ARG A 14 -5.07 -18.33 -11.96
C ARG A 14 -6.00 -18.17 -13.17
N GLY A 15 -5.67 -17.26 -14.09
CA GLY A 15 -6.49 -16.90 -15.24
C GLY A 15 -7.27 -15.58 -15.04
N GLN A 16 -7.72 -14.98 -16.13
CA GLN A 16 -8.41 -13.69 -16.11
C GLN A 16 -9.85 -13.83 -15.59
N MET A 17 -10.25 -12.90 -14.73
CA MET A 17 -11.59 -12.79 -14.13
C MET A 17 -12.14 -11.38 -14.41
N LEU A 18 -12.30 -11.03 -15.69
CA LEU A 18 -12.63 -9.67 -16.14
C LEU A 18 -13.99 -9.15 -15.65
N HIS A 19 -14.88 -10.02 -15.17
CA HIS A 19 -16.16 -9.63 -14.57
C HIS A 19 -16.02 -9.16 -13.11
N LEU A 20 -14.85 -9.34 -12.50
CA LEU A 20 -14.58 -8.94 -11.12
C LEU A 20 -13.87 -7.58 -11.07
N LYS A 21 -14.13 -6.86 -9.97
CA LYS A 21 -13.43 -5.63 -9.59
C LYS A 21 -12.33 -5.97 -8.59
N ALA A 22 -11.13 -5.47 -8.82
CA ALA A 22 -10.01 -5.59 -7.92
C ALA A 22 -9.97 -4.40 -6.96
N VAL A 23 -9.86 -4.70 -5.67
CA VAL A 23 -9.47 -3.72 -4.65
C VAL A 23 -8.05 -4.05 -4.23
N VAL A 24 -7.12 -3.18 -4.57
CA VAL A 24 -5.69 -3.37 -4.31
C VAL A 24 -5.32 -2.52 -3.10
N PHE A 25 -4.80 -3.16 -2.05
CA PHE A 25 -4.28 -2.46 -0.86
C PHE A 25 -2.80 -2.79 -0.66
N LEU A 26 -1.92 -1.79 -0.85
CA LEU A 26 -0.47 -2.00 -0.86
C LEU A 26 0.26 -0.89 -0.09
N ARG A 27 1.43 -1.21 0.44
CA ARG A 27 2.40 -0.19 0.85
C ARG A 27 3.06 0.41 -0.40
N PRO A 28 3.27 1.74 -0.51
CA PRO A 28 3.88 2.37 -1.69
C PRO A 28 5.40 2.16 -1.76
N THR A 29 5.89 0.92 -1.63
CA THR A 29 7.30 0.59 -1.86
C THR A 29 7.58 0.47 -3.35
N ARG A 30 8.82 0.73 -3.77
CA ARG A 30 9.21 0.61 -5.19
C ARG A 30 8.82 -0.75 -5.78
N GLU A 31 9.11 -1.83 -5.05
CA GLU A 31 8.78 -3.20 -5.43
C GLU A 31 7.27 -3.41 -5.63
N ASN A 32 6.44 -2.92 -4.70
CA ASN A 32 4.98 -3.06 -4.81
C ASN A 32 4.41 -2.28 -6.00
N VAL A 33 4.92 -1.08 -6.27
CA VAL A 33 4.45 -0.27 -7.40
C VAL A 33 4.92 -0.90 -8.73
N GLU A 34 6.13 -1.45 -8.79
CA GLU A 34 6.61 -2.19 -9.97
C GLU A 34 5.77 -3.45 -10.24
N MET A 35 5.44 -4.22 -9.20
CA MET A 35 4.55 -5.39 -9.33
C MET A 35 3.16 -4.97 -9.81
N LEU A 36 2.62 -3.88 -9.27
CA LEU A 36 1.31 -3.38 -9.65
C LEU A 36 1.31 -2.87 -11.10
N ALA A 37 2.37 -2.19 -11.53
CA ALA A 37 2.54 -1.77 -12.92
C ALA A 37 2.58 -2.97 -13.87
N LYS A 38 3.24 -4.07 -13.49
CA LYS A 38 3.20 -5.32 -14.29
C LYS A 38 1.79 -5.91 -14.37
N GLU A 39 1.06 -5.91 -13.25
CA GLU A 39 -0.33 -6.37 -13.22
C GLU A 39 -1.23 -5.54 -14.13
N LEU A 40 -1.08 -4.20 -14.15
CA LEU A 40 -1.87 -3.31 -15.00
C LEU A 40 -1.56 -3.44 -16.50
N LYS A 41 -0.34 -3.84 -16.86
CA LYS A 41 0.04 -4.13 -18.26
C LYS A 41 -0.60 -5.40 -18.81
N GLU A 42 -0.94 -6.35 -17.95
CA GLU A 42 -1.57 -7.61 -18.36
C GLU A 42 -2.77 -7.91 -17.45
N PRO A 43 -3.81 -7.08 -17.39
CA PRO A 43 -4.79 -7.10 -16.31
C PRO A 43 -5.52 -8.44 -16.15
N MET A 44 -5.64 -8.92 -14.90
CA MET A 44 -6.45 -10.08 -14.54
C MET A 44 -7.92 -9.72 -14.28
N PHE A 45 -8.20 -8.48 -13.90
CA PHE A 45 -9.52 -8.02 -13.48
C PHE A 45 -10.02 -6.92 -14.43
N GLY A 46 -11.34 -6.70 -14.47
CA GLY A 46 -11.93 -5.71 -15.38
C GLY A 46 -11.95 -4.27 -14.85
N GLU A 47 -11.64 -4.08 -13.57
CA GLU A 47 -11.66 -2.77 -12.92
C GLU A 47 -10.71 -2.80 -11.72
N TYR A 48 -9.93 -1.73 -11.52
CA TYR A 48 -8.99 -1.62 -10.40
C TYR A 48 -9.29 -0.38 -9.55
N HIS A 49 -9.36 -0.59 -8.23
CA HIS A 49 -9.41 0.46 -7.23
C HIS A 49 -8.16 0.34 -6.35
N LEU A 50 -7.28 1.33 -6.42
CA LEU A 50 -5.98 1.30 -5.79
C LEU A 50 -6.00 2.08 -4.47
N PHE A 51 -5.56 1.43 -3.40
CA PHE A 51 -5.45 2.00 -2.06
C PHE A 51 -4.02 1.81 -1.55
N PHE A 52 -3.35 2.89 -1.17
CA PHE A 52 -2.00 2.87 -0.64
C PHE A 52 -2.00 3.10 0.87
N SER A 53 -1.24 2.31 1.63
CA SER A 53 -1.17 2.42 3.09
C SER A 53 -0.51 3.72 3.58
N ASN A 54 0.17 4.44 2.69
CA ASN A 54 0.92 5.66 2.96
C ASN A 54 0.98 6.56 1.72
N VAL A 55 1.68 7.69 1.83
CA VAL A 55 1.86 8.67 0.75
C VAL A 55 2.48 8.01 -0.48
N LEU A 56 1.86 8.22 -1.64
CA LEU A 56 2.35 7.75 -2.93
C LEU A 56 3.13 8.87 -3.64
N SER A 57 4.33 8.57 -4.11
CA SER A 57 5.15 9.58 -4.81
C SER A 57 4.56 9.93 -6.18
N ASN A 58 4.77 11.18 -6.64
CA ASN A 58 4.35 11.60 -7.98
C ASN A 58 4.97 10.75 -9.09
N ASP A 59 6.21 10.27 -8.91
CA ASP A 59 6.87 9.39 -9.88
C ASP A 59 6.19 8.02 -9.94
N SER A 60 5.79 7.47 -8.79
CA SER A 60 5.01 6.24 -8.71
C SER A 60 3.64 6.40 -9.39
N VAL A 61 2.97 7.54 -9.20
CA VAL A 61 1.70 7.85 -9.89
C VAL A 61 1.90 7.86 -11.41
N ARG A 62 2.93 8.55 -11.91
CA ARG A 62 3.24 8.58 -13.35
C ARG A 62 3.53 7.18 -13.88
N MET A 63 4.28 6.37 -13.15
CA MET A 63 4.61 5.00 -13.57
C MET A 63 3.36 4.12 -13.67
N LEU A 64 2.43 4.23 -12.72
CA LEU A 64 1.16 3.50 -12.77
C LEU A 64 0.27 3.98 -13.91
N ALA A 65 0.20 5.31 -14.13
CA ALA A 65 -0.56 5.89 -15.23
C ALA A 65 -0.03 5.45 -16.61
N GLN A 66 1.29 5.31 -16.76
CA GLN A 66 1.90 4.79 -17.98
C GLN A 66 1.65 3.29 -18.17
N ALA A 67 1.46 2.54 -17.09
CA ALA A 67 1.21 1.10 -17.13
C ALA A 67 -0.26 0.74 -17.39
N ASP A 68 -1.20 1.64 -17.09
CA ASP A 68 -2.64 1.44 -17.29
C ASP A 68 -3.07 1.76 -18.74
N GLU A 69 -2.56 0.97 -19.70
CA GLU A 69 -2.89 1.12 -21.12
C GLU A 69 -4.36 0.84 -21.44
N PHE A 70 -5.05 0.11 -20.54
CA PHE A 70 -6.45 -0.31 -20.70
C PHE A 70 -7.45 0.58 -19.94
N GLU A 71 -6.98 1.65 -19.27
CA GLU A 71 -7.80 2.60 -18.51
C GLU A 71 -8.72 1.93 -17.45
N LEU A 72 -8.21 0.88 -16.80
CA LEU A 72 -8.99 0.07 -15.85
C LEU A 72 -8.92 0.64 -14.43
N VAL A 73 -7.95 1.50 -14.12
CA VAL A 73 -7.85 2.13 -12.80
C VAL A 73 -8.91 3.22 -12.66
N LYS A 74 -9.86 3.03 -11.74
CA LYS A 74 -10.97 3.98 -11.52
C LYS A 74 -10.73 4.94 -10.37
N GLN A 75 -9.90 4.55 -9.41
CA GLN A 75 -9.55 5.42 -8.29
C GLN A 75 -8.19 5.05 -7.69
N ILE A 76 -7.53 6.06 -7.15
CA ILE A 76 -6.33 5.95 -6.34
C ILE A 76 -6.57 6.72 -5.04
N HIS A 77 -6.40 6.07 -3.90
CA HIS A 77 -6.56 6.69 -2.59
C HIS A 77 -5.41 6.36 -1.66
N GLU A 78 -4.96 7.36 -0.91
CA GLU A 78 -4.06 7.16 0.22
C GLU A 78 -4.89 6.90 1.48
N CYS A 79 -4.61 5.79 2.15
CA CYS A 79 -5.22 5.40 3.41
C CYS A 79 -4.08 5.22 4.40
N TYR A 80 -3.86 6.19 5.30
CA TYR A 80 -2.76 6.24 6.27
C TYR A 80 -2.82 5.13 7.33
N ALA A 81 -2.71 3.87 6.90
CA ALA A 81 -2.90 2.65 7.66
C ALA A 81 -1.64 1.76 7.55
N ASP A 82 -0.45 2.36 7.62
CA ASP A 82 0.85 1.68 7.51
C ASP A 82 1.38 1.12 8.85
N PHE A 83 0.46 0.65 9.69
CA PHE A 83 0.70 0.09 11.03
C PHE A 83 -0.36 -0.97 11.37
N TYR A 84 -0.06 -1.83 12.34
CA TYR A 84 -1.01 -2.82 12.86
C TYR A 84 -1.57 -2.35 14.19
N ALA A 85 -2.89 -2.14 14.26
CA ALA A 85 -3.59 -1.88 15.52
C ALA A 85 -3.81 -3.20 16.26
N LEU A 86 -3.18 -3.36 17.43
CA LEU A 86 -3.35 -4.54 18.29
C LEU A 86 -4.49 -4.34 19.28
N MET A 87 -4.56 -3.15 19.87
CA MET A 87 -5.57 -2.72 20.83
C MET A 87 -5.87 -1.23 20.62
N PRO A 88 -6.96 -0.66 21.19
CA PRO A 88 -7.32 0.74 20.99
C PRO A 88 -6.19 1.76 21.28
N HIS A 89 -5.28 1.43 22.18
CA HIS A 89 -4.13 2.26 22.57
C HIS A 89 -2.76 1.63 22.24
N THR A 90 -2.72 0.56 21.44
CA THR A 90 -1.47 -0.17 21.17
C THR A 90 -1.38 -0.54 19.70
N PHE A 91 -0.25 -0.19 19.08
CA PHE A 91 0.06 -0.51 17.70
C PHE A 91 1.44 -1.15 17.59
N THR A 92 1.72 -1.78 16.44
CA THR A 92 3.05 -2.26 16.07
C THR A 92 3.34 -1.94 14.60
N LEU A 93 4.61 -1.69 14.28
CA LEU A 93 5.08 -1.56 12.90
C LEU A 93 5.57 -2.89 12.30
N SER A 94 5.46 -3.98 13.07
CA SER A 94 5.93 -5.32 12.70
C SER A 94 7.42 -5.36 12.33
N ILE A 95 8.24 -4.66 13.12
CA ILE A 95 9.71 -4.66 12.98
C ILE A 95 10.29 -5.79 13.83
N ALA A 96 11.29 -6.49 13.31
CA ALA A 96 11.92 -7.59 14.01
C ALA A 96 12.66 -7.08 15.28
N PRO A 97 12.59 -7.82 16.40
CA PRO A 97 13.33 -7.46 17.61
C PRO A 97 14.84 -7.45 17.33
N ASN A 98 15.58 -6.57 18.00
CA ASN A 98 17.04 -6.41 17.87
C ASN A 98 17.54 -6.00 16.48
N SER A 99 16.68 -5.41 15.64
CA SER A 99 17.11 -4.84 14.37
C SER A 99 18.02 -3.62 14.60
N THR A 100 19.19 -3.60 13.96
CA THR A 100 20.03 -2.40 13.91
C THR A 100 19.30 -1.32 13.12
N LEU A 101 19.34 -0.08 13.61
CA LEU A 101 18.70 1.06 12.94
C LEU A 101 19.50 1.43 11.69
N THR A 102 19.21 0.76 10.59
CA THR A 102 19.69 1.10 9.26
C THR A 102 18.81 2.18 8.63
N THR A 103 19.31 2.87 7.61
CA THR A 103 18.54 3.90 6.87
C THR A 103 17.18 3.38 6.35
N PRO A 104 17.09 2.20 5.70
CA PRO A 104 15.80 1.67 5.26
C PRO A 104 14.82 1.38 6.41
N LEU A 105 15.35 0.93 7.55
CA LEU A 105 14.53 0.68 8.73
C LEU A 105 14.03 1.98 9.36
N ALA A 106 14.90 3.00 9.43
CA ALA A 106 14.52 4.33 9.91
C ALA A 106 13.43 4.95 9.03
N ASP A 107 13.53 4.82 7.70
CA ASP A 107 12.48 5.25 6.76
C ASP A 107 11.17 4.50 7.01
N ARG A 108 11.20 3.18 7.19
CA ARG A 108 10.03 2.37 7.55
C ARG A 108 9.37 2.84 8.85
N VAL A 109 10.16 3.15 9.88
CA VAL A 109 9.68 3.65 11.18
C VAL A 109 9.04 5.02 11.01
N ARG A 110 9.74 5.95 10.33
CA ARG A 110 9.23 7.30 10.03
C ARG A 110 7.87 7.22 9.34
N ASP A 111 7.79 6.45 8.26
CA ASP A 111 6.58 6.33 7.44
C ASP A 111 5.41 5.76 8.24
N GLY A 112 5.66 4.72 9.05
CA GLY A 112 4.65 4.09 9.90
C GLY A 112 4.15 5.01 11.02
N LEU A 113 5.06 5.72 11.68
CA LEU A 113 4.70 6.73 12.69
C LEU A 113 3.92 7.89 12.05
N PHE A 114 4.32 8.34 10.87
CA PHE A 114 3.62 9.41 10.16
C PHE A 114 2.20 8.99 9.79
N ALA A 115 2.02 7.78 9.26
CA ALA A 115 0.70 7.22 8.97
C ALA A 115 -0.18 7.16 10.22
N LEU A 116 0.37 6.70 11.35
CA LEU A 116 -0.34 6.69 12.64
C LEU A 116 -0.80 8.08 13.07
N LEU A 117 0.08 9.08 13.01
CA LEU A 117 -0.26 10.46 13.40
C LEU A 117 -1.36 11.05 12.52
N LEU A 118 -1.32 10.78 11.22
CA LEU A 118 -2.36 11.20 10.27
C LEU A 118 -3.68 10.48 10.52
N ALA A 119 -3.66 9.17 10.77
CA ALA A 119 -4.86 8.39 11.11
C ALA A 119 -5.54 8.93 12.38
N LEU A 120 -4.75 9.30 13.39
CA LEU A 120 -5.24 9.89 14.65
C LEU A 120 -5.55 11.39 14.54
N LYS A 121 -5.20 12.04 13.42
CA LYS A 121 -5.28 13.49 13.22
C LYS A 121 -4.58 14.28 14.34
N LYS A 122 -3.37 13.84 14.72
CA LYS A 122 -2.57 14.45 15.81
C LYS A 122 -1.28 15.08 15.28
N LYS A 123 -0.91 16.24 15.85
CA LYS A 123 0.36 16.94 15.63
C LYS A 123 1.10 17.10 16.97
N PRO A 124 1.82 16.06 17.45
CA PRO A 124 2.51 16.11 18.72
C PRO A 124 3.82 16.92 18.64
N ALA A 125 4.30 17.40 19.78
CA ALA A 125 5.68 17.87 19.92
C ALA A 125 6.63 16.66 20.03
N ILE A 126 7.64 16.59 19.17
CA ILE A 126 8.59 15.46 19.15
C ILE A 126 9.61 15.64 20.27
N ARG A 127 9.76 14.61 21.11
CA ARG A 127 10.77 14.52 22.17
C ARG A 127 11.52 13.20 22.00
N TYR A 128 12.83 13.22 22.20
CA TYR A 128 13.73 12.07 22.06
C TYR A 128 14.62 11.94 23.30
N GLN A 129 15.23 10.76 23.49
CA GLN A 129 16.18 10.46 24.56
C GLN A 129 17.61 10.78 24.11
#